data_AF-A0A7S0EZH3-F1
#
_entry.id   AF-A0A7S0EZH3-F1
#
_cell.length_a   1.000
_cell.length_b   1.000
_cell.length_c   1.000
_cell.angle_alpha   90.00
_cell.angle_beta   90.00
_cell.angle_gamma   90.00
#
_symmetry.space_group_name_H-M   'P 1'
#
loop_
_entity.id
_entity.type
_entity.pdbx_description
1 polymer ?
#
loop_
_entity_poly.entity_id
_entity_poly.type
_entity_poly.pdbx_seq_one_letter_code
_entity_poly.pdbx_strand_id
1 'polypeptide(L)'
;MVPSRAAALATCLALCWSSLTGAQYSSRLEDNGGHFRSANIYWEVVSNNTVKFTIESAWRRDYGSAYWKGSGADGLSVTGDLIFLNGRQWPIVSYGDTSMTSGDFVQLEVLAYSITNNWIFGRSILYHTYPSPNNQGLPWLVSFTGCCKLSEINNLIQQDAPWSVETNVDLLRYKQSPRLASMHLYSLPDASLPPPATKSVDFFIPGYHRNSQIQVNVSVAPDVLQDSPTNMTIATEGYGKVLVTFSEITYEESARNGKFYSIKVNGSTSDGIFVQADFLIRIQLNPLISMPKIAFGHTFLSNLPAGPNVSVFCQSAINQTCKYSPLSVGSMSGLQDPVHFWPDSSYHGYVGFLVNYTIIAQAPIISDRILFNVVGLPDFAQLTVTSGNNPAEMTTLWQPCAGQAGRFVICYEAASSNGNVSTPECVDVVVHNDTPPVFGPSTDADGDFDIQTVNLTQNVIVTMGATKFYTVHAYDMNCLDDIQINIDSPLPPGASAGESTRVSSIYGCQQQPNNHSLARTIQWLAPYNYGGYSTLICFAVSDACGGCNCAGVVDTQVQCVNFTVMKCKFSVSVEHEINEIAHIYSTSWLQVERVTYSPCFVLRSRIAARLLLLTT
;
A
#
# COMPACT_ATOMS: atom_id res chain seq x y z
N MET A 1 54.54 69.03 23.25
CA MET A 1 54.10 68.41 24.51
C MET A 1 53.17 67.26 24.16
N VAL A 2 53.39 66.12 24.82
CA VAL A 2 52.96 64.75 24.50
C VAL A 2 51.43 64.61 24.37
N PRO A 3 50.87 63.94 23.34
CA PRO A 3 49.49 63.47 23.38
C PRO A 3 49.42 62.10 24.09
N SER A 4 48.43 62.00 24.97
CA SER A 4 48.16 60.91 25.90
C SER A 4 47.84 59.60 25.20
N ARG A 5 48.50 58.53 25.66
CA ARG A 5 48.14 57.13 25.44
C ARG A 5 46.85 56.81 26.20
N ALA A 6 45.71 56.72 25.51
CA ALA A 6 44.46 56.19 26.07
C ALA A 6 43.55 55.64 24.96
N ALA A 7 44.05 54.69 24.15
CA ALA A 7 43.23 54.00 23.16
C ALA A 7 43.84 52.63 22.76
N ALA A 8 44.16 51.78 23.73
CA ALA A 8 44.72 50.45 23.43
C ALA A 8 44.39 49.35 24.47
N LEU A 9 43.26 49.46 25.18
CA LEU A 9 42.89 48.43 26.17
C LEU A 9 41.41 47.99 26.17
N ALA A 10 40.61 48.43 25.20
CA ALA A 10 39.20 48.05 25.10
C ALA A 10 38.88 47.04 23.98
N THR A 11 39.85 46.70 23.12
CA THR A 11 39.61 45.85 21.93
C THR A 11 40.17 44.43 22.02
N CYS A 12 40.85 44.06 23.11
CA CYS A 12 41.33 42.68 23.34
C CYS A 12 40.40 41.83 24.24
N LEU A 13 39.43 42.43 24.93
CA LEU A 13 38.52 41.71 25.83
C LEU A 13 37.19 41.28 25.18
N ALA A 14 36.87 41.81 23.98
CA ALA A 14 35.65 41.47 23.26
C ALA A 14 35.80 40.32 22.23
N LEU A 15 37.04 39.83 22.00
CA LEU A 15 37.30 38.69 21.09
C LEU A 15 37.62 37.38 21.81
N CYS A 16 37.62 37.35 23.15
CA CYS A 16 37.85 36.14 23.94
C CYS A 16 36.58 35.52 24.57
N TRP A 17 35.39 36.09 24.34
CA TRP A 17 34.13 35.57 24.90
C TRP A 17 33.24 34.82 23.91
N SER A 18 33.61 34.74 22.63
CA SER A 18 32.85 33.99 21.61
C SER A 18 33.39 32.58 21.31
N SER A 19 34.35 32.05 22.10
CA SER A 19 34.97 30.74 21.86
C SER A 19 34.91 29.77 23.05
N LEU A 20 34.07 30.04 24.06
CA LEU A 20 33.97 29.23 25.29
C LEU A 20 32.63 28.49 25.48
N THR A 21 31.81 28.38 24.43
CA THR A 21 30.63 27.49 24.41
C THR A 21 30.83 26.41 23.35
N GLY A 22 31.28 25.22 23.76
CA GLY A 22 31.35 24.06 22.85
C GLY A 22 32.37 22.99 23.19
N ALA A 23 33.25 23.19 24.17
CA ALA A 23 34.19 22.17 24.65
C ALA A 23 33.70 21.50 25.94
N GLN A 24 32.48 20.97 25.94
CA GLN A 24 32.03 20.00 26.93
C GLN A 24 31.41 18.82 26.19
N TYR A 25 31.79 17.60 26.60
CA TYR A 25 31.28 16.27 26.17
C TYR A 25 32.12 15.36 25.26
N SER A 26 33.45 15.54 25.09
CA SER A 26 34.23 14.50 24.39
C SER A 26 34.64 13.31 25.28
N SER A 27 34.58 13.41 26.61
CA SER A 27 35.12 12.38 27.52
C SER A 27 34.06 11.44 28.14
N ARG A 28 32.84 11.39 27.61
CA ARG A 28 31.76 10.53 28.15
C ARG A 28 31.02 9.67 27.14
N LEU A 29 31.23 9.84 25.83
CA LEU A 29 30.38 9.17 24.84
C LEU A 29 30.90 7.78 24.42
N GLU A 30 32.18 7.46 24.63
CA GLU A 30 32.75 6.14 24.28
C GLU A 30 32.39 5.03 25.29
N ASP A 31 31.84 5.39 26.45
CA ASP A 31 31.59 4.45 27.57
C ASP A 31 30.11 4.30 27.96
N ASN A 32 29.16 4.81 27.16
CA ASN A 32 27.72 4.66 27.40
C ASN A 32 27.18 3.24 27.08
N GLY A 33 28.07 2.25 27.02
CA GLY A 33 27.78 0.84 26.74
C GLY A 33 27.30 0.56 25.32
N GLY A 34 26.42 -0.43 25.15
CA GLY A 34 25.89 -0.81 23.85
C GLY A 34 24.89 0.18 23.28
N HIS A 35 24.65 0.09 21.97
CA HIS A 35 23.86 1.06 21.22
C HIS A 35 22.97 0.44 20.15
N PHE A 36 23.11 -0.85 19.88
CA PHE A 36 22.21 -1.58 19.00
C PHE A 36 20.84 -1.70 19.67
N ARG A 37 19.77 -1.41 18.92
CA ARG A 37 18.40 -1.56 19.38
C ARG A 37 17.72 -2.75 18.72
N SER A 38 17.79 -2.80 17.40
CA SER A 38 16.99 -3.72 16.60
C SER A 38 17.54 -3.82 15.20
N ALA A 39 17.34 -4.95 14.54
CA ALA A 39 17.57 -5.07 13.11
C ALA A 39 16.70 -6.16 12.49
N ASN A 40 16.46 -6.02 11.20
CA ASN A 40 15.85 -7.01 10.32
C ASN A 40 16.73 -7.12 9.07
N ILE A 41 16.89 -8.33 8.56
CA ILE A 41 17.63 -8.62 7.33
C ILE A 41 16.76 -9.40 6.35
N TYR A 42 16.71 -8.93 5.11
CA TYR A 42 16.02 -9.59 4.01
C TYR A 42 16.81 -9.43 2.71
N TRP A 43 16.46 -10.20 1.68
CA TRP A 43 17.23 -10.23 0.45
C TRP A 43 16.40 -10.42 -0.81
N GLU A 44 16.93 -9.97 -1.94
CA GLU A 44 16.38 -10.20 -3.28
C GLU A 44 17.49 -10.51 -4.30
N VAL A 45 17.19 -11.32 -5.30
CA VAL A 45 18.11 -11.67 -6.38
C VAL A 45 18.18 -10.54 -7.38
N VAL A 46 19.41 -10.08 -7.66
CA VAL A 46 19.67 -9.02 -8.66
C VAL A 46 20.01 -9.64 -10.01
N SER A 47 20.92 -10.61 -10.02
CA SER A 47 21.31 -11.33 -11.24
C SER A 47 22.05 -12.62 -10.90
N ASN A 48 21.76 -13.73 -11.58
CA ASN A 48 22.39 -15.03 -11.34
C ASN A 48 22.42 -15.41 -9.85
N ASN A 49 23.64 -15.52 -9.28
CA ASN A 49 23.89 -15.80 -7.86
C ASN A 49 24.16 -14.53 -7.04
N THR A 50 23.90 -13.36 -7.59
CA THR A 50 24.08 -12.06 -6.96
C THR A 50 22.81 -11.67 -6.21
N VAL A 51 22.99 -11.40 -4.92
CA VAL A 51 21.93 -11.09 -3.98
C VAL A 51 22.16 -9.70 -3.43
N LYS A 52 21.09 -8.91 -3.38
CA LYS A 52 21.01 -7.65 -2.65
C LYS A 52 20.44 -7.93 -1.27
N PHE A 53 21.24 -7.74 -0.24
CA PHE A 53 20.79 -7.74 1.14
C PHE A 53 20.37 -6.33 1.54
N THR A 54 19.25 -6.26 2.23
CA THR A 54 18.79 -5.03 2.87
C THR A 54 18.70 -5.26 4.37
N ILE A 55 19.46 -4.46 5.12
CA ILE A 55 19.45 -4.48 6.58
C ILE A 55 18.78 -3.19 7.06
N GLU A 56 17.64 -3.34 7.72
CA GLU A 56 16.91 -2.27 8.36
C GLU A 56 17.23 -2.32 9.84
N SER A 57 17.90 -1.31 10.38
CA SER A 57 18.43 -1.35 11.75
C SER A 57 18.31 -0.02 12.46
N ALA A 58 18.13 -0.09 13.78
CA ALA A 58 18.05 1.07 14.64
C ALA A 58 19.10 1.04 15.75
N TRP A 59 19.58 2.23 16.05
CA TRP A 59 20.76 2.47 16.86
C TRP A 59 20.54 3.68 17.76
N ARG A 60 21.31 3.78 18.84
CA ARG A 60 21.36 4.98 19.67
C ARG A 60 21.93 6.16 18.86
N ARG A 61 21.31 7.33 18.98
CA ARG A 61 21.66 8.49 18.15
C ARG A 61 22.92 9.22 18.64
N ASP A 62 23.08 9.37 19.95
CA ASP A 62 24.22 10.00 20.62
C ASP A 62 25.43 9.07 20.83
N TYR A 63 25.62 8.05 19.99
CA TYR A 63 26.76 7.15 20.15
C TYR A 63 28.09 7.87 19.90
N GLY A 64 29.02 7.75 20.85
CA GLY A 64 30.29 8.46 20.84
C GLY A 64 31.34 7.85 19.94
N SER A 65 31.27 8.11 18.64
CA SER A 65 32.36 7.73 17.74
C SER A 65 32.68 8.79 16.71
N ALA A 66 33.94 8.82 16.27
CA ALA A 66 34.40 9.66 15.17
C ALA A 66 33.63 9.40 13.86
N TYR A 67 33.11 8.19 13.67
CA TYR A 67 32.34 7.76 12.49
C TYR A 67 30.82 7.99 12.65
N TRP A 68 30.39 8.47 13.81
CA TRP A 68 28.99 8.64 14.20
C TRP A 68 28.67 10.12 14.39
N LYS A 69 28.90 10.91 13.33
CA LYS A 69 28.59 12.34 13.28
C LYS A 69 27.47 12.59 12.28
N GLY A 70 26.57 13.50 12.64
CA GLY A 70 25.44 13.86 11.81
C GLY A 70 25.40 15.32 11.39
N SER A 71 24.49 15.63 10.49
CA SER A 71 24.20 17.00 10.04
C SER A 71 23.14 17.72 10.90
N GLY A 72 22.62 17.08 11.95
CA GLY A 72 21.66 17.68 12.87
C GLY A 72 22.20 18.93 13.57
N ALA A 73 21.31 19.84 13.97
CA ALA A 73 21.67 21.07 14.68
C ALA A 73 22.39 20.82 16.03
N ASP A 74 22.21 19.63 16.60
CA ASP A 74 22.90 19.13 17.79
C ASP A 74 24.16 18.31 17.47
N GLY A 75 24.57 18.26 16.20
CA GLY A 75 25.73 17.51 15.70
C GLY A 75 25.51 15.99 15.57
N LEU A 76 24.28 15.51 15.75
CA LEU A 76 23.93 14.09 15.74
C LEU A 76 23.14 13.72 14.48
N SER A 77 23.13 12.44 14.11
CA SER A 77 22.60 11.97 12.81
C SER A 77 21.10 12.24 12.63
N VAL A 78 20.73 12.74 11.46
CA VAL A 78 19.35 13.04 11.06
C VAL A 78 19.03 12.37 9.72
N THR A 79 17.76 12.38 9.31
CA THR A 79 17.34 11.81 8.03
C THR A 79 18.16 12.35 6.86
N GLY A 80 18.63 11.46 5.99
CA GLY A 80 19.46 11.75 4.83
C GLY A 80 20.97 11.64 5.10
N ASP A 81 21.41 11.55 6.36
CA ASP A 81 22.82 11.30 6.66
C ASP A 81 23.22 9.88 6.25
N LEU A 82 24.47 9.75 5.79
CA LEU A 82 25.13 8.46 5.58
C LEU A 82 26.17 8.25 6.67
N ILE A 83 26.01 7.23 7.50
CA ILE A 83 26.93 6.92 8.59
C ILE A 83 27.52 5.52 8.44
N PHE A 84 28.70 5.30 9.00
CA PHE A 84 29.30 3.98 9.07
C PHE A 84 28.96 3.35 10.41
N LEU A 85 28.29 2.20 10.36
CA LEU A 85 27.93 1.47 11.56
C LEU A 85 29.17 0.99 12.28
N ASN A 86 29.25 1.32 13.55
CA ASN A 86 30.37 0.97 14.40
C ASN A 86 29.88 0.73 15.81
N GLY A 87 30.59 -0.07 16.59
CA GLY A 87 30.25 -0.33 17.99
C GLY A 87 31.49 -0.67 18.79
N ARG A 88 31.30 -1.21 20.00
CA ARG A 88 32.39 -1.85 20.77
C ARG A 88 33.02 -2.98 19.97
N GLN A 89 32.20 -3.68 19.18
CA GLN A 89 32.65 -4.52 18.09
C GLN A 89 31.98 -4.04 16.81
N TRP A 90 32.77 -3.97 15.74
CA TRP A 90 32.26 -3.61 14.43
C TRP A 90 31.20 -4.62 13.98
N PRO A 91 30.06 -4.15 13.46
CA PRO A 91 29.10 -5.04 12.83
C PRO A 91 29.73 -5.78 11.66
N ILE A 92 29.50 -7.09 11.57
CA ILE A 92 30.01 -7.98 10.52
C ILE A 92 28.82 -8.70 9.89
N VAL A 93 28.80 -8.74 8.56
CA VAL A 93 27.91 -9.62 7.79
C VAL A 93 28.72 -10.81 7.31
N SER A 94 28.35 -12.01 7.77
CA SER A 94 28.85 -13.29 7.25
C SER A 94 27.83 -13.84 6.27
N TYR A 95 28.26 -14.15 5.04
CA TYR A 95 27.35 -14.60 3.97
C TYR A 95 27.14 -16.12 3.95
N GLY A 96 27.86 -16.86 4.80
CA GLY A 96 27.75 -18.33 4.92
C GLY A 96 28.64 -19.13 3.97
N ASP A 97 29.38 -18.47 3.09
CA ASP A 97 30.30 -19.07 2.11
C ASP A 97 31.78 -18.78 2.41
N THR A 98 32.11 -18.53 3.68
CA THR A 98 33.40 -18.03 4.20
C THR A 98 33.72 -16.57 3.90
N SER A 99 32.97 -15.92 3.01
CA SER A 99 33.10 -14.48 2.81
C SER A 99 32.39 -13.71 3.93
N MET A 100 32.95 -12.54 4.24
CA MET A 100 32.42 -11.58 5.19
C MET A 100 32.70 -10.17 4.69
N THR A 101 32.02 -9.18 5.24
CA THR A 101 32.36 -7.77 5.03
C THR A 101 33.75 -7.48 5.62
N SER A 102 34.81 -7.69 4.84
CA SER A 102 36.19 -7.57 5.29
C SER A 102 36.65 -6.11 5.20
N GLY A 103 36.54 -5.36 6.31
CA GLY A 103 37.06 -4.00 6.43
C GLY A 103 36.21 -2.89 5.81
N ASP A 104 35.19 -3.24 5.02
CA ASP A 104 34.17 -2.30 4.56
C ASP A 104 33.13 -2.13 5.67
N PHE A 105 33.11 -0.96 6.29
CA PHE A 105 32.11 -0.59 7.27
C PHE A 105 30.71 -0.68 6.65
N VAL A 106 29.76 -1.30 7.37
CA VAL A 106 28.36 -1.31 6.92
C VAL A 106 27.84 0.12 6.95
N GLN A 107 27.55 0.70 5.78
CA GLN A 107 27.04 2.06 5.67
C GLN A 107 25.52 2.06 5.83
N LEU A 108 25.04 2.92 6.72
CA LEU A 108 23.62 3.14 7.01
C LEU A 108 23.17 4.49 6.45
N GLU A 109 22.16 4.47 5.59
CA GLU A 109 21.37 5.65 5.23
C GLU A 109 20.32 5.89 6.32
N VAL A 110 20.41 7.02 7.02
CA VAL A 110 19.46 7.38 8.08
C VAL A 110 18.13 7.77 7.43
N LEU A 111 17.09 7.00 7.70
CA LEU A 111 15.74 7.21 7.18
C LEU A 111 14.86 7.96 8.17
N ALA A 112 15.02 7.68 9.47
CA ALA A 112 14.27 8.33 10.54
C ALA A 112 15.13 8.47 11.81
N TYR A 113 14.73 9.38 12.69
CA TYR A 113 15.39 9.56 13.98
C TYR A 113 14.44 10.14 15.03
N SER A 114 14.78 9.95 16.30
CA SER A 114 14.08 10.56 17.43
C SER A 114 15.09 11.23 18.36
N ILE A 115 14.92 12.54 18.55
CA ILE A 115 15.70 13.31 19.53
C ILE A 115 15.28 12.89 20.95
N THR A 116 13.98 12.85 21.21
CA THR A 116 13.42 12.53 22.54
C THR A 116 13.73 11.11 22.99
N ASN A 117 13.65 10.14 22.08
CA ASN A 117 13.95 8.73 22.39
C ASN A 117 15.40 8.33 22.05
N ASN A 118 16.21 9.27 21.58
CA ASN A 118 17.64 9.13 21.30
C ASN A 118 17.96 7.90 20.42
N TRP A 119 17.36 7.82 19.25
CA TRP A 119 17.60 6.76 18.29
C TRP A 119 17.63 7.26 16.85
N ILE A 120 18.30 6.49 15.99
CA ILE A 120 18.24 6.61 14.53
C ILE A 120 17.82 5.27 13.96
N PHE A 121 17.11 5.31 12.84
CA PHE A 121 16.74 4.17 12.03
C PHE A 121 17.28 4.41 10.64
N GLY A 122 17.79 3.36 10.02
CA GLY A 122 18.24 3.45 8.66
C GLY A 122 18.29 2.12 7.94
N ARG A 123 18.75 2.21 6.70
CA ARG A 123 18.85 1.09 5.77
C ARG A 123 20.28 0.96 5.27
N SER A 124 20.80 -0.26 5.29
CA SER A 124 22.08 -0.63 4.67
C SER A 124 21.81 -1.57 3.49
N ILE A 125 22.42 -1.28 2.34
CA ILE A 125 22.30 -2.10 1.13
C ILE A 125 23.66 -2.75 0.85
N LEU A 126 23.68 -4.07 0.77
CA LEU A 126 24.88 -4.86 0.50
C LEU A 126 24.64 -5.77 -0.69
N TYR A 127 25.66 -6.00 -1.50
CA TYR A 127 25.62 -6.91 -2.63
C TYR A 127 26.62 -8.02 -2.42
N HIS A 128 26.20 -9.26 -2.65
CA HIS A 128 27.08 -10.43 -2.56
C HIS A 128 26.80 -11.39 -3.70
N THR A 129 27.85 -12.00 -4.26
CA THR A 129 27.74 -13.00 -5.33
C THR A 129 28.18 -14.35 -4.82
N TYR A 130 27.24 -15.29 -4.71
CA TYR A 130 27.54 -16.64 -4.25
C TYR A 130 28.24 -17.48 -5.33
N PRO A 131 29.17 -18.36 -4.94
CA PRO A 131 29.81 -19.28 -5.87
C PRO A 131 28.83 -20.30 -6.47
N SER A 132 27.76 -20.63 -5.75
CA SER A 132 26.69 -21.52 -6.21
C SER A 132 25.31 -21.06 -5.70
N PRO A 133 24.21 -21.47 -6.35
CA PRO A 133 22.85 -21.09 -5.93
C PRO A 133 22.49 -21.45 -4.48
N ASN A 134 23.13 -22.48 -3.91
CA ASN A 134 23.02 -22.89 -2.51
C ASN A 134 24.31 -23.59 -2.05
N ASN A 135 24.40 -23.93 -0.76
CA ASN A 135 25.52 -24.63 -0.13
C ASN A 135 25.35 -26.16 -0.23
N GLN A 136 25.62 -26.73 -1.41
CA GLN A 136 25.58 -28.18 -1.64
C GLN A 136 24.21 -28.81 -1.30
N GLY A 137 23.13 -28.11 -1.65
CA GLY A 137 21.76 -28.55 -1.36
C GLY A 137 21.16 -27.97 -0.08
N LEU A 138 21.94 -27.29 0.76
CA LEU A 138 21.45 -26.55 1.92
C LEU A 138 21.45 -25.03 1.62
N PRO A 139 20.50 -24.25 2.17
CA PRO A 139 20.55 -22.80 2.07
C PRO A 139 21.83 -22.22 2.68
N TRP A 140 22.36 -21.13 2.12
CA TRP A 140 23.44 -20.36 2.75
C TRP A 140 22.90 -19.66 4.01
N LEU A 141 23.60 -19.74 5.14
CA LEU A 141 23.23 -19.03 6.36
C LEU A 141 23.96 -17.69 6.42
N VAL A 142 23.19 -16.62 6.39
CA VAL A 142 23.68 -15.24 6.48
C VAL A 142 23.41 -14.72 7.88
N SER A 143 24.41 -14.09 8.49
CA SER A 143 24.28 -13.48 9.80
C SER A 143 24.83 -12.06 9.80
N PHE A 144 24.06 -11.14 10.39
CA PHE A 144 24.48 -9.80 10.74
C PHE A 144 24.70 -9.75 12.25
N THR A 145 25.95 -9.59 12.66
CA THR A 145 26.39 -9.72 14.06
C THR A 145 27.17 -8.50 14.52
N GLY A 146 27.19 -8.25 15.82
CA GLY A 146 28.04 -7.20 16.38
C GLY A 146 27.87 -7.06 17.88
N CYS A 147 28.46 -6.00 18.44
CA CYS A 147 28.30 -5.66 19.85
C CYS A 147 28.25 -4.13 20.04
N CYS A 148 27.38 -3.60 20.90
CA CYS A 148 26.59 -4.32 21.91
C CYS A 148 25.15 -3.81 21.91
N LYS A 149 24.22 -4.64 22.42
CA LYS A 149 22.85 -4.20 22.71
C LYS A 149 22.84 -3.14 23.81
N LEU A 150 21.82 -2.27 23.82
CA LEU A 150 21.68 -1.21 24.82
C LEU A 150 21.91 -1.68 26.27
N SER A 151 22.66 -0.89 27.03
CA SER A 151 22.87 -1.15 28.47
C SER A 151 21.62 -0.91 29.31
N GLU A 152 20.59 -0.28 28.75
CA GLU A 152 19.32 -0.04 29.43
C GLU A 152 18.33 -1.20 29.26
N ILE A 153 18.71 -2.31 28.60
CA ILE A 153 17.87 -3.52 28.47
C ILE A 153 17.75 -4.23 29.81
N ASN A 154 16.52 -4.52 30.21
CA ASN A 154 16.18 -5.06 31.52
C ASN A 154 16.32 -6.58 31.61
N ASN A 155 16.43 -7.28 30.49
CA ASN A 155 16.91 -8.66 30.51
C ASN A 155 18.42 -8.62 30.74
N LEU A 156 18.87 -8.80 32.00
CA LEU A 156 20.25 -8.62 32.45
C LEU A 156 21.28 -9.37 31.58
N ILE A 157 20.90 -10.50 30.98
CA ILE A 157 21.78 -11.30 30.11
C ILE A 157 21.96 -10.65 28.73
N GLN A 158 20.99 -9.85 28.28
CA GLN A 158 21.03 -9.13 27.02
C GLN A 158 21.65 -7.73 27.15
N GLN A 159 21.87 -7.25 28.38
CA GLN A 159 22.52 -5.97 28.63
C GLN A 159 23.96 -6.01 28.14
N ASP A 160 24.34 -5.08 27.24
CA ASP A 160 25.66 -5.06 26.61
C ASP A 160 26.06 -6.38 25.92
N ALA A 161 25.10 -7.25 25.63
CA ALA A 161 25.36 -8.52 24.99
C ALA A 161 25.66 -8.33 23.49
N PRO A 162 26.40 -9.27 22.88
CA PRO A 162 26.42 -9.40 21.44
C PRO A 162 25.02 -9.66 20.89
N TRP A 163 24.82 -9.28 19.63
CA TRP A 163 23.57 -9.53 18.90
C TRP A 163 23.87 -10.24 17.58
N SER A 164 22.86 -10.96 17.08
CA SER A 164 22.89 -11.67 15.80
C SER A 164 21.50 -11.64 15.21
N VAL A 165 21.40 -11.26 13.94
CA VAL A 165 20.18 -11.32 13.13
C VAL A 165 20.50 -12.13 11.88
N GLU A 166 19.72 -13.17 11.63
CA GLU A 166 20.03 -14.18 10.62
C GLU A 166 18.97 -14.27 9.53
N THR A 167 19.39 -14.75 8.36
CA THR A 167 18.52 -15.18 7.27
C THR A 167 19.20 -16.31 6.51
N ASN A 168 18.47 -17.06 5.70
CA ASN A 168 19.07 -18.02 4.80
C ASN A 168 18.72 -17.75 3.33
N VAL A 169 19.59 -18.20 2.44
CA VAL A 169 19.52 -17.93 1.00
C VAL A 169 19.53 -19.25 0.22
N ASP A 170 18.47 -19.49 -0.56
CA ASP A 170 18.42 -20.58 -1.54
C ASP A 170 17.93 -20.04 -2.88
N LEU A 171 18.87 -19.85 -3.80
CA LEU A 171 18.63 -19.21 -5.09
C LEU A 171 18.03 -20.16 -6.13
N LEU A 172 17.95 -21.47 -5.83
CA LEU A 172 17.23 -22.42 -6.67
C LEU A 172 15.71 -22.32 -6.47
N ARG A 173 15.28 -21.98 -5.25
CA ARG A 173 13.87 -21.99 -4.87
C ARG A 173 13.25 -20.61 -4.89
N TYR A 174 14.00 -19.58 -4.52
CA TYR A 174 13.45 -18.25 -4.29
C TYR A 174 14.25 -17.16 -4.97
N LYS A 175 13.53 -16.11 -5.39
CA LYS A 175 14.12 -14.86 -5.92
C LYS A 175 14.22 -13.76 -4.87
N GLN A 176 13.65 -13.98 -3.69
CA GLN A 176 13.71 -13.05 -2.55
C GLN A 176 13.33 -13.81 -1.28
N SER A 177 13.71 -13.28 -0.13
CA SER A 177 13.24 -13.75 1.18
C SER A 177 11.85 -13.20 1.51
N PRO A 178 11.15 -13.76 2.52
CA PRO A 178 10.13 -13.01 3.22
C PRO A 178 10.72 -11.75 3.85
N ARG A 179 9.86 -10.82 4.23
CA ARG A 179 10.21 -9.61 4.98
C ARG A 179 9.28 -9.49 6.19
N LEU A 180 9.87 -9.15 7.32
CA LEU A 180 9.13 -8.77 8.52
C LEU A 180 9.02 -7.23 8.56
N ALA A 181 7.80 -6.71 8.60
CA ALA A 181 7.57 -5.29 8.85
C ALA A 181 7.51 -5.04 10.36
N SER A 182 8.67 -5.02 11.02
CA SER A 182 8.75 -4.80 12.47
C SER A 182 9.22 -3.38 12.78
N MET A 183 8.55 -2.75 13.75
CA MET A 183 9.04 -1.49 14.33
C MET A 183 10.16 -1.75 15.32
N HIS A 184 11.06 -0.79 15.46
CA HIS A 184 12.22 -0.89 16.37
C HIS A 184 11.84 -0.87 17.84
N LEU A 185 10.72 -0.22 18.15
CA LEU A 185 10.22 -0.05 19.50
C LEU A 185 8.71 -0.27 19.52
N TYR A 186 8.24 -1.19 20.36
CA TYR A 186 6.82 -1.33 20.67
C TYR A 186 6.57 -0.70 22.03
N SER A 187 5.82 0.41 22.06
CA SER A 187 5.36 1.02 23.32
C SER A 187 3.99 0.47 23.69
N LEU A 188 3.91 -0.16 24.86
CA LEU A 188 2.70 -0.87 25.29
C LEU A 188 2.05 -0.16 26.48
N PRO A 189 0.72 0.04 26.48
CA PRO A 189 0.02 0.68 27.59
C PRO A 189 0.00 -0.24 28.80
N ASP A 190 0.10 0.34 29.98
CA ASP A 190 -0.20 -0.38 31.19
C ASP A 190 -1.69 -0.54 31.43
N ALA A 191 -2.16 -1.78 31.50
CA ALA A 191 -3.49 -2.10 31.99
C ALA A 191 -3.57 -1.73 33.49
N SER A 192 -4.36 -0.70 33.80
CA SER A 192 -4.60 -0.23 35.17
C SER A 192 -5.33 -1.28 36.00
N LEU A 193 -4.60 -2.16 36.70
CA LEU A 193 -5.17 -3.10 37.67
C LEU A 193 -4.26 -3.24 38.89
N PRO A 194 -4.83 -3.49 40.09
CA PRO A 194 -4.04 -3.73 41.30
C PRO A 194 -3.19 -5.01 41.14
N PRO A 195 -1.90 -5.00 41.54
CA PRO A 195 -1.04 -6.18 41.53
C PRO A 195 -1.54 -7.28 42.50
N PRO A 196 -1.23 -8.57 42.26
CA PRO A 196 -0.57 -9.14 41.09
C PRO A 196 -1.59 -9.67 40.05
N ALA A 197 -1.54 -9.14 38.83
CA ALA A 197 -2.31 -9.65 37.70
C ALA A 197 -1.35 -9.98 36.56
N THR A 198 -1.50 -11.17 35.97
CA THR A 198 -0.86 -11.51 34.69
C THR A 198 -1.31 -10.51 33.63
N LYS A 199 -0.34 -9.96 32.88
CA LYS A 199 -0.62 -9.00 31.81
C LYS A 199 -0.19 -9.61 30.48
N SER A 200 -1.15 -9.81 29.60
CA SER A 200 -0.86 -10.17 28.21
C SER A 200 -0.92 -8.91 27.36
N VAL A 201 0.07 -8.76 26.51
CA VAL A 201 0.08 -7.75 25.46
C VAL A 201 0.31 -8.42 24.14
N ASP A 202 -0.54 -8.12 23.17
CA ASP A 202 -0.38 -8.55 21.80
C ASP A 202 0.02 -7.38 20.91
N PHE A 203 0.82 -7.70 19.91
CA PHE A 203 1.10 -6.81 18.81
C PHE A 203 1.33 -7.64 17.55
N PHE A 204 1.21 -6.98 16.41
CA PHE A 204 1.34 -7.64 15.12
C PHE A 204 2.75 -7.44 14.57
N ILE A 205 3.34 -8.52 14.06
CA ILE A 205 4.56 -8.45 13.26
C ILE A 205 4.21 -9.01 11.88
N PRO A 206 3.81 -8.15 10.94
CA PRO A 206 3.49 -8.59 9.61
C PRO A 206 4.70 -9.27 8.97
N GLY A 207 4.58 -10.58 8.77
CA GLY A 207 5.41 -11.31 7.83
C GLY A 207 4.74 -11.28 6.47
N TYR A 208 5.47 -10.81 5.46
CA TYR A 208 4.97 -10.83 4.10
C TYR A 208 6.04 -11.30 3.14
N HIS A 209 5.57 -11.84 2.02
CA HIS A 209 6.40 -12.17 0.89
C HIS A 209 5.75 -11.51 -0.33
N ARG A 210 6.54 -10.88 -1.21
CA ARG A 210 5.97 -10.12 -2.34
C ARG A 210 5.11 -11.02 -3.25
N ASN A 211 5.44 -12.31 -3.37
CA ASN A 211 4.47 -13.31 -3.85
C ASN A 211 3.48 -13.63 -2.73
N SER A 212 2.28 -13.07 -2.84
CA SER A 212 1.17 -13.13 -1.87
C SER A 212 0.67 -14.55 -1.56
N GLN A 213 1.07 -15.55 -2.34
CA GLN A 213 0.71 -16.95 -2.11
C GLN A 213 1.51 -17.60 -0.97
N ILE A 214 2.62 -17.01 -0.55
CA ILE A 214 3.50 -17.59 0.47
C ILE A 214 3.13 -17.04 1.84
N GLN A 215 2.57 -17.91 2.69
CA GLN A 215 2.35 -17.59 4.10
C GLN A 215 3.68 -17.50 4.83
N VAL A 216 3.85 -16.42 5.60
CA VAL A 216 5.01 -16.23 6.48
C VAL A 216 4.57 -16.58 7.90
N ASN A 217 5.13 -17.67 8.42
CA ASN A 217 4.94 -18.06 9.81
C ASN A 217 5.91 -17.26 10.67
N VAL A 218 5.38 -16.56 11.66
CA VAL A 218 6.19 -15.87 12.67
C VAL A 218 6.35 -16.82 13.85
N SER A 219 7.57 -17.00 14.34
CA SER A 219 7.89 -17.77 15.55
C SER A 219 8.95 -17.07 16.38
N VAL A 220 9.07 -17.43 17.66
CA VAL A 220 10.07 -16.86 18.56
C VAL A 220 11.41 -17.55 18.31
N ALA A 221 12.50 -16.79 18.24
CA ALA A 221 13.82 -17.39 18.07
C ALA A 221 14.22 -18.20 19.33
N PRO A 222 14.87 -19.37 19.16
CA PRO A 222 15.18 -20.28 20.27
C PRO A 222 16.07 -19.65 21.35
N ASP A 223 16.98 -18.75 20.98
CA ASP A 223 17.90 -18.06 21.90
C ASP A 223 17.19 -17.19 22.96
N VAL A 224 15.91 -16.88 22.75
CA VAL A 224 15.13 -16.04 23.68
C VAL A 224 14.63 -16.84 24.89
N LEU A 225 14.53 -18.17 24.78
CA LEU A 225 13.79 -19.00 25.75
C LEU A 225 14.65 -19.68 26.82
N GLN A 226 15.98 -19.73 26.68
CA GLN A 226 16.81 -20.51 27.61
C GLN A 226 17.06 -19.85 28.97
N ASP A 227 16.99 -18.53 29.07
CA ASP A 227 17.24 -17.79 30.34
C ASP A 227 16.34 -16.56 30.52
N SER A 228 15.15 -16.53 29.88
CA SER A 228 14.19 -15.46 30.16
C SER A 228 13.84 -15.50 31.65
N PRO A 229 13.79 -14.35 32.36
CA PRO A 229 13.19 -14.33 33.69
C PRO A 229 11.83 -15.04 33.61
N THR A 230 11.45 -15.81 34.64
CA THR A 230 10.25 -16.68 34.75
C THR A 230 8.90 -16.00 34.47
N ASN A 231 8.96 -14.75 34.06
CA ASN A 231 7.96 -13.72 34.09
C ASN A 231 7.57 -13.25 32.67
N MET A 232 8.05 -13.90 31.61
CA MET A 232 7.69 -13.59 30.22
C MET A 232 7.54 -14.87 29.39
N THR A 233 6.40 -15.02 28.72
CA THR A 233 6.16 -16.04 27.71
C THR A 233 5.80 -15.37 26.39
N ILE A 234 6.23 -15.95 25.29
CA ILE A 234 5.94 -15.43 23.95
C ILE A 234 5.29 -16.56 23.15
N ALA A 235 4.14 -16.27 22.57
CA ALA A 235 3.41 -17.14 21.68
C ALA A 235 3.15 -16.42 20.35
N THR A 236 2.95 -17.20 19.30
CA THR A 236 2.58 -16.69 17.98
C THR A 236 1.25 -17.30 17.58
N GLU A 237 0.34 -16.45 17.14
CA GLU A 237 -0.96 -16.84 16.59
C GLU A 237 -0.91 -16.81 15.05
N GLY A 238 -2.02 -17.15 14.39
CA GLY A 238 -2.13 -17.08 12.94
C GLY A 238 -1.81 -15.68 12.38
N TYR A 239 -1.38 -15.63 11.11
CA TYR A 239 -1.11 -14.40 10.35
C TYR A 239 0.04 -13.52 10.85
N GLY A 240 0.83 -13.94 11.83
CA GLY A 240 1.98 -13.17 12.33
C GLY A 240 1.70 -12.32 13.57
N LYS A 241 0.57 -12.58 14.26
CA LYS A 241 0.30 -11.97 15.56
C LYS A 241 1.21 -12.58 16.63
N VAL A 242 1.88 -11.72 17.40
CA VAL A 242 2.77 -12.12 18.49
C VAL A 242 2.13 -11.72 19.81
N LEU A 243 1.87 -12.72 20.65
CA LEU A 243 1.33 -12.56 21.99
C LEU A 243 2.48 -12.67 23.00
N VAL A 244 2.73 -11.60 23.74
CA VAL A 244 3.71 -11.57 24.82
C VAL A 244 2.97 -11.49 26.14
N THR A 245 3.10 -12.52 26.97
CA THR A 245 2.49 -12.55 28.30
C THR A 245 3.55 -12.35 29.37
N PHE A 246 3.35 -11.36 30.21
CA PHE A 246 4.19 -11.08 31.35
C PHE A 246 3.51 -11.56 32.65
N SER A 247 4.17 -12.43 33.39
CA SER A 247 3.82 -12.77 34.77
C SER A 247 4.54 -11.81 35.72
N GLU A 248 3.82 -11.15 36.62
CA GLU A 248 4.42 -10.41 37.77
C GLU A 248 5.35 -9.22 37.40
N ILE A 249 4.88 -8.26 36.60
CA ILE A 249 5.56 -6.95 36.49
C ILE A 249 5.31 -6.16 37.77
N THR A 250 6.35 -5.84 38.54
CA THR A 250 6.20 -5.01 39.74
C THR A 250 6.15 -3.51 39.41
N TYR A 251 5.58 -2.71 40.30
CA TYR A 251 5.49 -1.25 40.12
C TYR A 251 6.88 -0.58 40.15
N GLU A 252 7.78 -0.98 41.04
CA GLU A 252 9.13 -0.41 41.14
C GLU A 252 9.95 -0.63 39.87
N GLU A 253 9.70 -1.73 39.18
CA GLU A 253 10.34 -2.07 37.91
C GLU A 253 9.97 -1.12 36.77
N SER A 254 8.94 -0.29 36.90
CA SER A 254 8.37 0.46 35.79
C SER A 254 8.51 1.99 35.82
N ALA A 255 8.80 2.56 36.99
CA ALA A 255 8.13 3.81 37.36
C ALA A 255 8.71 5.11 36.75
N ARG A 256 9.77 5.09 35.91
CA ARG A 256 10.29 6.34 35.30
C ARG A 256 10.81 6.28 33.87
N ASN A 257 11.49 5.20 33.46
CA ASN A 257 12.10 5.15 32.12
C ASN A 257 11.44 4.11 31.19
N GLY A 258 10.51 3.30 31.70
CA GLY A 258 10.05 2.07 31.07
C GLY A 258 11.14 1.00 31.07
N LYS A 259 10.76 -0.28 31.00
CA LYS A 259 11.72 -1.38 30.81
C LYS A 259 11.84 -1.72 29.34
N PHE A 260 13.07 -1.96 28.87
CA PHE A 260 13.32 -2.48 27.53
C PHE A 260 13.51 -3.99 27.58
N TYR A 261 12.75 -4.72 26.77
CA TYR A 261 12.93 -6.14 26.51
C TYR A 261 13.35 -6.30 25.06
N SER A 262 14.28 -7.21 24.77
CA SER A 262 14.63 -7.58 23.40
C SER A 262 13.93 -8.88 23.05
N ILE A 263 13.25 -8.89 21.90
CA ILE A 263 12.63 -10.08 21.34
C ILE A 263 13.23 -10.32 19.97
N LYS A 264 13.52 -11.59 19.69
CA LYS A 264 13.82 -12.06 18.35
C LYS A 264 12.68 -12.92 17.82
N VAL A 265 12.26 -12.64 16.60
CA VAL A 265 11.27 -13.44 15.88
C VAL A 265 11.83 -13.88 14.53
N ASN A 266 11.41 -15.06 14.08
CA ASN A 266 11.72 -15.60 12.78
C ASN A 266 10.45 -15.55 11.92
N GLY A 267 10.54 -14.99 10.72
CA GLY A 267 9.54 -15.10 9.68
C GLY A 267 9.97 -16.16 8.67
N SER A 268 9.28 -17.28 8.59
CA SER A 268 9.64 -18.40 7.71
C SER A 268 8.55 -18.76 6.72
N THR A 269 8.95 -19.17 5.51
CA THR A 269 8.06 -19.81 4.54
C THR A 269 7.90 -21.31 4.86
N SER A 270 6.91 -21.96 4.25
CA SER A 270 6.69 -23.42 4.42
C SER A 270 7.89 -24.27 4.01
N ASP A 271 8.72 -23.79 3.09
CA ASP A 271 9.82 -24.59 2.51
C ASP A 271 11.19 -24.29 3.14
N GLY A 272 11.18 -23.58 4.27
CA GLY A 272 12.35 -23.44 5.15
C GLY A 272 13.22 -22.21 4.90
N ILE A 273 12.81 -21.25 4.07
CA ILE A 273 13.47 -19.93 4.06
C ILE A 273 12.98 -19.12 5.23
N PHE A 274 13.90 -18.47 5.94
CA PHE A 274 13.55 -17.59 7.05
C PHE A 274 14.34 -16.28 7.02
N VAL A 275 13.74 -15.27 7.63
CA VAL A 275 14.37 -14.03 8.06
C VAL A 275 14.16 -13.87 9.55
N GLN A 276 15.07 -13.16 10.20
CA GLN A 276 14.96 -12.84 11.61
C GLN A 276 14.82 -11.33 11.78
N ALA A 277 14.04 -10.93 12.78
CA ALA A 277 14.01 -9.56 13.29
C ALA A 277 14.29 -9.59 14.79
N ASP A 278 15.18 -8.70 15.25
CA ASP A 278 15.40 -8.37 16.66
C ASP A 278 14.83 -6.98 16.90
N PHE A 279 13.99 -6.80 17.91
CA PHE A 279 13.39 -5.51 18.24
C PHE A 279 13.21 -5.32 19.75
N LEU A 280 12.99 -4.06 20.15
CA LEU A 280 12.76 -3.70 21.54
C LEU A 280 11.27 -3.54 21.84
N ILE A 281 10.88 -4.00 23.01
CA ILE A 281 9.60 -3.68 23.63
C ILE A 281 9.86 -2.77 24.82
N ARG A 282 9.14 -1.65 24.87
CA ARG A 282 9.08 -0.76 26.02
C ARG A 282 7.70 -0.81 26.65
N ILE A 283 7.65 -1.28 27.89
CA ILE A 283 6.43 -1.25 28.70
C ILE A 283 6.39 0.09 29.43
N GLN A 284 5.35 0.89 29.20
CA GLN A 284 5.16 2.19 29.85
C GLN A 284 4.05 2.09 30.91
N LEU A 285 4.40 2.18 32.21
CA LEU A 285 3.40 2.25 33.27
C LEU A 285 3.06 3.71 33.60
N ASN A 286 1.95 4.22 33.03
CA ASN A 286 1.05 5.24 33.62
C ASN A 286 -0.10 5.59 32.63
N PRO A 287 -1.37 5.21 32.90
CA PRO A 287 -2.52 5.53 32.04
C PRO A 287 -2.93 7.01 32.06
N LEU A 288 -2.39 7.84 32.96
CA LEU A 288 -2.74 9.27 33.04
C LEU A 288 -2.11 10.11 31.92
N ILE A 289 -1.14 9.57 31.18
CA ILE A 289 -0.61 10.19 29.98
C ILE A 289 -0.89 9.21 28.83
N SER A 290 -2.13 9.25 28.31
CA SER A 290 -2.52 8.28 27.26
C SER A 290 -1.59 8.42 26.05
N MET A 291 -1.16 7.29 25.52
CA MET A 291 -0.38 7.26 24.29
C MET A 291 -1.20 7.86 23.15
N PRO A 292 -0.56 8.44 22.13
CA PRO A 292 -1.25 8.78 20.89
C PRO A 292 -1.99 7.55 20.38
N LYS A 293 -3.24 7.71 19.96
CA LYS A 293 -4.00 6.68 19.25
C LYS A 293 -3.89 6.96 17.77
N ILE A 294 -3.61 5.93 16.98
CA ILE A 294 -3.65 6.00 15.52
C ILE A 294 -5.01 5.49 15.06
N ALA A 295 -5.63 6.23 14.15
CA ALA A 295 -6.81 5.84 13.42
C ALA A 295 -6.54 6.00 11.92
N PHE A 296 -7.21 5.18 11.12
CA PHE A 296 -7.08 5.20 9.67
C PHE A 296 -8.24 5.96 9.07
N GLY A 297 -7.93 6.92 8.21
CA GLY A 297 -8.91 7.71 7.48
C GLY A 297 -8.71 7.60 5.98
N HIS A 298 -9.72 7.12 5.27
CA HIS A 298 -9.70 7.13 3.82
C HIS A 298 -10.14 8.51 3.35
N THR A 299 -9.23 9.28 2.76
CA THR A 299 -9.60 10.54 2.11
C THR A 299 -10.05 10.30 0.67
N PHE A 300 -9.48 9.34 -0.07
CA PHE A 300 -9.75 9.17 -1.52
C PHE A 300 -9.53 7.76 -2.10
N LEU A 301 -10.02 6.69 -1.46
CA LEU A 301 -9.96 5.36 -2.07
C LEU A 301 -11.34 4.83 -2.43
N SER A 302 -11.64 4.96 -3.71
CA SER A 302 -12.81 4.52 -4.44
C SER A 302 -12.99 3.00 -4.54
N ASN A 303 -12.05 2.21 -4.01
CA ASN A 303 -11.84 0.80 -4.37
C ASN A 303 -12.03 -0.19 -3.20
N LEU A 304 -12.58 0.25 -2.06
CA LEU A 304 -12.90 -0.64 -0.93
C LEU A 304 -14.38 -0.50 -0.53
N PRO A 305 -15.02 -1.56 0.01
CA PRO A 305 -16.31 -1.46 0.66
C PRO A 305 -16.23 -0.35 1.71
N ALA A 306 -17.22 0.55 1.73
CA ALA A 306 -17.22 1.77 2.55
C ALA A 306 -16.61 1.56 3.96
N GLY A 307 -15.38 2.04 4.15
CA GLY A 307 -14.77 2.14 5.47
C GLY A 307 -15.52 3.16 6.33
N PRO A 308 -15.42 3.09 7.67
CA PRO A 308 -16.08 4.02 8.57
C PRO A 308 -15.69 5.48 8.23
N ASN A 309 -16.70 6.32 8.02
CA ASN A 309 -16.54 7.72 7.66
C ASN A 309 -15.96 8.50 8.86
N VAL A 310 -14.69 8.89 8.78
CA VAL A 310 -13.95 9.51 9.89
C VAL A 310 -14.47 10.91 10.26
N SER A 311 -15.27 11.53 9.38
CA SER A 311 -15.88 12.85 9.62
C SER A 311 -16.76 12.91 10.87
N VAL A 312 -17.30 11.78 11.35
CA VAL A 312 -18.19 11.75 12.52
C VAL A 312 -17.41 11.69 13.85
N PHE A 313 -16.15 11.22 13.86
CA PHE A 313 -15.38 11.05 15.09
C PHE A 313 -14.73 12.33 15.61
N CYS A 314 -14.37 13.28 14.74
CA CYS A 314 -13.67 14.50 15.17
C CYS A 314 -14.60 15.65 15.57
N GLN A 315 -15.79 15.80 14.95
CA GLN A 315 -16.64 16.97 15.19
C GLN A 315 -17.39 16.94 16.53
N SER A 316 -17.69 15.77 17.08
CA SER A 316 -18.33 15.66 18.40
C SER A 316 -17.38 15.96 19.56
N ALA A 317 -16.07 15.77 19.37
CA ALA A 317 -15.04 16.01 20.38
C ALA A 317 -14.55 17.47 20.44
N ILE A 318 -14.57 18.21 19.33
CA ILE A 318 -14.00 19.57 19.26
C ILE A 318 -14.97 20.64 19.81
N ASN A 319 -16.29 20.42 19.72
CA ASN A 319 -17.30 21.37 20.23
C ASN A 319 -17.82 21.07 21.64
N GLN A 320 -17.43 19.95 22.24
CA GLN A 320 -17.58 19.77 23.68
C GLN A 320 -16.27 20.16 24.35
N THR A 321 -16.20 21.38 24.87
CA THR A 321 -15.24 21.74 25.92
C THR A 321 -15.24 20.62 26.95
N CYS A 322 -14.17 19.82 27.00
CA CYS A 322 -13.86 18.92 28.11
C CYS A 322 -13.60 19.77 29.35
N LYS A 323 -14.65 20.35 29.93
CA LYS A 323 -14.62 20.89 31.29
C LYS A 323 -14.45 19.70 32.20
N TYR A 324 -13.20 19.42 32.57
CA TYR A 324 -12.88 18.72 33.80
C TYR A 324 -13.49 19.51 34.96
N SER A 325 -14.74 19.18 35.31
CA SER A 325 -15.34 19.58 36.57
C SER A 325 -15.03 18.46 37.58
N PRO A 326 -14.20 18.70 38.60
CA PRO A 326 -13.88 17.67 39.57
C PRO A 326 -15.04 17.62 40.54
N LEU A 327 -16.09 16.84 40.25
CA LEU A 327 -17.09 16.36 41.22
C LEU A 327 -18.23 15.62 40.50
N SER A 328 -18.07 14.30 40.38
CA SER A 328 -19.05 13.24 40.61
C SER A 328 -18.69 12.03 39.73
N VAL A 329 -18.32 10.95 40.40
CA VAL A 329 -17.98 9.65 39.81
C VAL A 329 -19.29 9.02 39.34
N GLY A 330 -19.76 9.44 38.17
CA GLY A 330 -20.79 8.77 37.39
C GLY A 330 -20.12 8.08 36.21
N SER A 331 -20.08 6.76 36.23
CA SER A 331 -19.59 5.87 35.17
C SER A 331 -20.10 6.28 33.78
N MET A 332 -19.29 7.02 33.02
CA MET A 332 -19.49 7.20 31.57
C MET A 332 -18.86 6.03 30.83
N SER A 333 -19.60 4.93 30.72
CA SER A 333 -19.23 3.70 30.02
C SER A 333 -19.47 3.77 28.49
N GLY A 334 -19.22 4.92 27.86
CA GLY A 334 -19.70 5.19 26.48
C GLY A 334 -18.70 5.79 25.50
N LEU A 335 -17.45 6.07 25.90
CA LEU A 335 -16.38 6.34 24.93
C LEU A 335 -15.96 5.00 24.35
N GLN A 336 -16.59 4.62 23.23
CA GLN A 336 -16.07 3.54 22.39
C GLN A 336 -14.61 3.84 22.10
N ASP A 337 -13.72 2.93 22.49
CA ASP A 337 -12.34 2.97 22.04
C ASP A 337 -12.33 3.13 20.51
N PRO A 338 -11.47 3.99 19.95
CA PRO A 338 -11.35 4.11 18.51
C PRO A 338 -11.15 2.71 17.96
N VAL A 339 -11.97 2.37 16.97
CA VAL A 339 -12.00 1.06 16.34
C VAL A 339 -10.56 0.68 15.97
N HIS A 340 -10.01 -0.30 16.68
CA HIS A 340 -8.75 -0.93 16.31
C HIS A 340 -8.93 -1.42 14.87
N PHE A 341 -8.18 -0.85 13.93
CA PHE A 341 -8.21 -1.26 12.53
C PHE A 341 -7.40 -2.54 12.41
N TRP A 342 -8.08 -3.65 12.65
CA TRP A 342 -7.55 -4.99 12.46
C TRP A 342 -7.38 -5.29 10.95
N PRO A 343 -6.42 -6.15 10.59
CA PRO A 343 -5.80 -6.26 9.26
C PRO A 343 -6.69 -6.87 8.15
N ASP A 344 -8.01 -6.95 8.31
CA ASP A 344 -8.88 -7.61 7.34
C ASP A 344 -9.12 -6.76 6.08
N SER A 345 -8.83 -5.46 6.11
CA SER A 345 -8.90 -4.61 4.93
C SER A 345 -7.51 -4.41 4.32
N SER A 346 -7.22 -5.15 3.25
CA SER A 346 -6.09 -4.87 2.37
C SER A 346 -6.45 -3.75 1.38
N TYR A 347 -5.56 -2.78 1.23
CA TYR A 347 -5.64 -1.76 0.22
C TYR A 347 -5.20 -2.35 -1.11
N HIS A 348 -5.98 -2.15 -2.18
CA HIS A 348 -5.62 -2.62 -3.51
C HIS A 348 -5.17 -1.45 -4.38
N GLY A 349 -4.04 -1.63 -5.06
CA GLY A 349 -3.50 -0.70 -6.04
C GLY A 349 -3.09 -1.43 -7.32
N TYR A 350 -2.75 -0.66 -8.36
CA TYR A 350 -2.27 -1.16 -9.64
C TYR A 350 -0.96 -0.46 -10.01
N VAL A 351 -0.06 -1.18 -10.67
CA VAL A 351 1.18 -0.61 -11.21
C VAL A 351 0.85 0.54 -12.16
N GLY A 352 1.49 1.69 -11.96
CA GLY A 352 1.26 2.90 -12.74
C GLY A 352 0.22 3.86 -12.15
N PHE A 353 -0.53 3.46 -11.11
CA PHE A 353 -1.64 4.25 -10.58
C PHE A 353 -1.39 4.70 -9.14
N LEU A 354 -1.93 5.85 -8.78
CA LEU A 354 -1.70 6.44 -7.46
C LEU A 354 -2.49 5.70 -6.38
N VAL A 355 -1.77 5.05 -5.47
CA VAL A 355 -2.26 4.60 -4.17
C VAL A 355 -2.10 5.75 -3.18
N ASN A 356 -3.22 6.19 -2.58
CA ASN A 356 -3.16 7.19 -1.52
C ASN A 356 -4.06 6.82 -0.33
N TYR A 357 -3.64 7.14 0.87
CA TYR A 357 -4.47 6.97 2.08
C TYR A 357 -3.96 7.88 3.20
N THR A 358 -4.84 8.22 4.15
CA THR A 358 -4.50 9.13 5.25
C THR A 358 -4.54 8.41 6.59
N ILE A 359 -3.53 8.70 7.41
CA ILE A 359 -3.40 8.25 8.79
C ILE A 359 -3.69 9.45 9.67
N ILE A 360 -4.49 9.27 10.70
CA ILE A 360 -4.79 10.29 11.70
C ILE A 360 -4.27 9.81 13.05
N ALA A 361 -3.54 10.65 13.76
CA ALA A 361 -3.13 10.35 15.12
C ALA A 361 -3.55 11.45 16.09
N GLN A 362 -4.00 11.03 17.26
CA GLN A 362 -4.48 11.92 18.31
C GLN A 362 -3.87 11.56 19.65
N ALA A 363 -3.29 12.55 20.35
CA ALA A 363 -2.87 12.43 21.74
C ALA A 363 -3.98 12.94 22.68
N PRO A 364 -3.97 12.58 23.98
CA PRO A 364 -4.94 13.09 24.94
C PRO A 364 -4.74 14.58 25.26
N ILE A 365 -3.51 15.08 25.18
CA ILE A 365 -3.19 16.48 25.45
C ILE A 365 -3.27 17.26 24.14
N ILE A 366 -4.28 18.13 24.01
CA ILE A 366 -4.55 18.88 22.76
C ILE A 366 -3.39 19.80 22.33
N SER A 367 -2.57 20.26 23.28
CA SER A 367 -1.40 21.09 22.99
C SER A 367 -0.19 20.30 22.50
N ASP A 368 -0.23 18.96 22.53
CA ASP A 368 0.88 18.15 22.07
C ASP A 368 1.05 18.30 20.55
N ARG A 369 2.30 18.28 20.11
CA ARG A 369 2.61 17.99 18.70
C ARG A 369 2.71 16.50 18.51
N ILE A 370 2.20 16.02 17.39
CA ILE A 370 2.32 14.62 16.98
C ILE A 370 3.40 14.53 15.92
N LEU A 371 4.28 13.55 16.04
CA LEU A 371 5.27 13.16 15.06
C LEU A 371 4.95 11.74 14.59
N PHE A 372 5.06 11.49 13.30
CA PHE A 372 4.88 10.16 12.72
C PHE A 372 6.23 9.52 12.41
N ASN A 373 6.32 8.24 12.72
CA ASN A 373 7.41 7.35 12.31
C ASN A 373 6.82 6.25 11.43
N VAL A 374 7.54 5.88 10.36
CA VAL A 374 7.03 4.96 9.35
C VAL A 374 8.13 3.97 8.96
N VAL A 375 7.78 2.69 8.88
CA VAL A 375 8.64 1.63 8.36
C VAL A 375 7.93 0.84 7.27
N GLY A 376 8.69 0.17 6.41
CA GLY A 376 8.14 -0.61 5.30
C GLY A 376 7.70 0.23 4.10
N LEU A 377 8.01 1.52 4.09
CA LEU A 377 7.65 2.44 3.00
C LEU A 377 8.31 1.97 1.66
N PRO A 378 7.53 1.72 0.59
CA PRO A 378 8.08 1.31 -0.70
C PRO A 378 8.94 2.40 -1.36
N ASP A 379 9.82 2.00 -2.28
CA ASP A 379 10.59 2.97 -3.06
C ASP A 379 9.63 3.91 -3.83
N PHE A 380 9.96 5.20 -3.84
CA PHE A 380 9.20 6.32 -4.43
C PHE A 380 7.88 6.70 -3.73
N ALA A 381 7.47 5.99 -2.67
CA ALA A 381 6.37 6.46 -1.84
C ALA A 381 6.79 7.73 -1.08
N GLN A 382 5.84 8.66 -0.95
CA GLN A 382 6.01 9.96 -0.32
C GLN A 382 5.01 10.12 0.82
N LEU A 383 5.39 10.93 1.82
CA LEU A 383 4.55 11.30 2.95
C LEU A 383 4.33 12.81 2.90
N THR A 384 3.09 13.28 3.07
CA THR A 384 2.79 14.72 3.01
C THR A 384 3.36 15.50 4.19
N VAL A 385 3.18 14.98 5.41
CA VAL A 385 3.56 15.65 6.66
C VAL A 385 3.99 14.60 7.67
N THR A 386 5.18 14.76 8.27
CA THR A 386 5.68 13.86 9.34
C THR A 386 5.47 14.42 10.75
N SER A 387 4.96 15.64 10.90
CA SER A 387 4.56 16.19 12.20
C SER A 387 3.44 17.24 12.10
N GLY A 388 2.51 17.24 13.05
CA GLY A 388 1.38 18.16 13.08
C GLY A 388 0.96 18.58 14.50
N ASN A 389 0.02 19.51 14.59
CA ASN A 389 -0.69 19.78 15.85
C ASN A 389 -1.65 18.61 16.12
N ASN A 390 -2.03 18.37 17.37
CA ASN A 390 -2.96 17.31 17.73
C ASN A 390 -4.44 17.73 17.50
N PRO A 391 -5.26 16.97 16.74
CA PRO A 391 -4.93 15.75 15.99
C PRO A 391 -4.16 16.04 14.71
N ALA A 392 -3.21 15.16 14.37
CA ALA A 392 -2.37 15.29 13.19
C ALA A 392 -2.77 14.28 12.13
N GLU A 393 -2.63 14.67 10.86
CA GLU A 393 -2.88 13.83 9.70
C GLU A 393 -1.59 13.65 8.89
N MET A 394 -1.41 12.48 8.30
CA MET A 394 -0.34 12.17 7.36
C MET A 394 -0.92 11.38 6.21
N THR A 395 -0.67 11.82 4.98
CA THR A 395 -1.10 11.11 3.78
C THR A 395 0.08 10.42 3.14
N THR A 396 -0.08 9.13 2.85
CA THR A 396 0.85 8.34 2.05
C THR A 396 0.44 8.44 0.59
N LEU A 397 1.38 8.83 -0.26
CA LEU A 397 1.21 8.97 -1.71
C LEU A 397 2.22 8.04 -2.38
N TRP A 398 1.73 7.04 -3.11
CA TRP A 398 2.61 6.08 -3.76
C TRP A 398 2.08 5.70 -5.13
N GLN A 399 2.91 5.82 -6.15
CA GLN A 399 2.62 5.37 -7.50
C GLN A 399 3.56 4.20 -7.83
N PRO A 400 3.09 2.94 -7.69
CA PRO A 400 3.94 1.78 -7.91
C PRO A 400 4.43 1.73 -9.37
N CYS A 401 5.72 1.49 -9.58
CA CYS A 401 6.37 1.35 -10.88
C CYS A 401 6.47 -0.12 -11.31
N ALA A 402 6.93 -0.35 -12.53
CA ALA A 402 7.16 -1.70 -13.06
C ALA A 402 8.07 -2.52 -12.12
N GLY A 403 7.65 -3.76 -11.82
CA GLY A 403 8.34 -4.63 -10.86
C GLY A 403 7.98 -4.41 -9.39
N GLN A 404 7.12 -3.43 -9.08
CA GLN A 404 6.60 -3.19 -7.73
C GLN A 404 5.20 -3.79 -7.51
N ALA A 405 4.74 -4.71 -8.35
CA ALA A 405 3.57 -5.53 -8.03
C ALA A 405 3.89 -6.52 -6.89
N GLY A 406 2.89 -6.75 -6.04
CA GLY A 406 2.94 -7.66 -4.91
C GLY A 406 2.37 -7.06 -3.62
N ARG A 407 2.64 -7.73 -2.51
CA ARG A 407 2.18 -7.32 -1.18
C ARG A 407 3.21 -6.46 -0.47
N PHE A 408 2.76 -5.38 0.17
CA PHE A 408 3.56 -4.41 0.92
C PHE A 408 2.88 -4.14 2.25
N VAL A 409 3.64 -4.14 3.33
CA VAL A 409 3.12 -3.76 4.65
C VAL A 409 3.85 -2.54 5.16
N ILE A 410 3.09 -1.48 5.44
CA ILE A 410 3.61 -0.18 5.87
C ILE A 410 3.10 0.07 7.28
N CYS A 411 4.00 0.17 8.25
CA CYS A 411 3.65 0.36 9.65
C CYS A 411 3.92 1.80 10.10
N TYR A 412 3.00 2.32 10.89
CA TYR A 412 2.95 3.69 11.36
C TYR A 412 2.99 3.72 12.89
N GLU A 413 3.74 4.66 13.44
CA GLU A 413 3.83 4.94 14.85
C GLU A 413 3.72 6.46 15.06
N ALA A 414 3.03 6.88 16.11
CA ALA A 414 2.82 8.28 16.43
C ALA A 414 3.43 8.60 17.79
N ALA A 415 4.30 9.61 17.85
CA ALA A 415 4.90 10.10 19.07
C ALA A 415 4.36 11.50 19.41
N SER A 416 4.03 11.74 20.67
CA SER A 416 3.67 13.09 21.14
C SER A 416 4.94 13.87 21.52
N SER A 417 4.84 15.19 21.59
CA SER A 417 5.93 16.08 22.03
C SER A 417 6.44 15.78 23.43
N ASN A 418 5.68 15.06 24.25
CA ASN A 418 6.08 14.61 25.58
C ASN A 418 6.86 13.28 25.57
N GLY A 419 7.11 12.69 24.40
CA GLY A 419 7.86 11.43 24.25
C GLY A 419 7.02 10.16 24.42
N ASN A 420 5.69 10.28 24.57
CA ASN A 420 4.79 9.12 24.53
C ASN A 420 4.64 8.64 23.10
N VAL A 421 4.54 7.33 22.92
CA VAL A 421 4.56 6.73 21.59
C VAL A 421 3.42 5.72 21.49
N SER A 422 2.70 5.70 20.37
CA SER A 422 1.59 4.79 20.14
C SER A 422 2.04 3.35 19.99
N THR A 423 1.11 2.41 20.12
CA THR A 423 1.26 1.10 19.50
C THR A 423 1.39 1.30 17.99
N PRO A 424 2.32 0.61 17.31
CA PRO A 424 2.39 0.64 15.86
C PRO A 424 1.15 0.01 15.21
N GLU A 425 0.68 0.63 14.14
CA GLU A 425 -0.44 0.12 13.33
C GLU A 425 -0.01 -0.01 11.87
N CYS A 426 -0.38 -1.11 11.22
CA CYS A 426 0.14 -1.45 9.89
C CYS A 426 -0.97 -1.49 8.83
N VAL A 427 -0.62 -1.05 7.63
CA VAL A 427 -1.47 -1.08 6.44
C VAL A 427 -0.93 -2.12 5.47
N ASP A 428 -1.77 -3.07 5.09
CA ASP A 428 -1.49 -4.04 4.03
C ASP A 428 -1.93 -3.46 2.68
N VAL A 429 -0.98 -3.32 1.75
CA VAL A 429 -1.19 -2.81 0.40
C VAL A 429 -0.81 -3.90 -0.60
N VAL A 430 -1.78 -4.36 -1.39
CA VAL A 430 -1.60 -5.32 -2.46
C VAL A 430 -1.65 -4.59 -3.79
N VAL A 431 -0.50 -4.50 -4.44
CA VAL A 431 -0.36 -3.93 -5.79
C VAL A 431 -0.45 -5.04 -6.82
N HIS A 432 -1.39 -4.92 -7.74
CA HIS A 432 -1.54 -5.81 -8.87
C HIS A 432 -0.83 -5.24 -10.10
N ASN A 433 -0.48 -6.12 -11.04
CA ASN A 433 -0.18 -5.63 -12.38
C ASN A 433 -1.47 -5.06 -12.98
N ASP A 434 -1.31 -4.01 -13.77
CA ASP A 434 -2.40 -3.53 -14.62
C ASP A 434 -2.78 -4.61 -15.63
N THR A 435 -4.06 -4.66 -15.98
CA THR A 435 -4.58 -5.70 -16.87
C THR A 435 -5.36 -5.07 -18.00
N PRO A 436 -5.29 -5.61 -19.23
CA PRO A 436 -6.02 -5.05 -20.34
C PRO A 436 -7.51 -4.92 -20.04
N PRO A 437 -8.16 -3.83 -20.51
CA PRO A 437 -9.59 -3.71 -20.45
C PRO A 437 -10.23 -4.85 -21.24
N VAL A 438 -11.37 -5.29 -20.76
CA VAL A 438 -12.06 -6.44 -21.32
C VAL A 438 -13.46 -6.03 -21.78
N PHE A 439 -13.92 -6.70 -22.83
CA PHE A 439 -15.27 -6.48 -23.30
C PHE A 439 -16.32 -7.16 -22.43
N GLY A 440 -17.40 -6.41 -22.19
CA GLY A 440 -18.58 -6.86 -21.47
C GLY A 440 -19.69 -7.39 -22.37
N PRO A 441 -20.82 -7.79 -21.75
CA PRO A 441 -22.04 -8.10 -22.47
C PRO A 441 -22.46 -6.91 -23.34
N SER A 442 -22.69 -7.15 -24.63
CA SER A 442 -23.14 -6.13 -25.58
C SER A 442 -24.66 -6.08 -25.63
N THR A 443 -25.23 -4.99 -26.14
CA THR A 443 -26.68 -4.89 -26.37
C THR A 443 -27.01 -4.73 -27.84
N ASP A 444 -28.07 -5.41 -28.28
CA ASP A 444 -28.57 -5.41 -29.64
C ASP A 444 -30.04 -4.99 -29.68
N ALA A 445 -30.36 -3.97 -30.48
CA ALA A 445 -31.71 -3.46 -30.68
C ALA A 445 -31.96 -3.11 -32.16
N ASP A 446 -33.11 -3.53 -32.69
CA ASP A 446 -33.62 -3.12 -34.00
C ASP A 446 -34.68 -2.02 -33.77
N GLY A 447 -34.45 -0.75 -34.12
CA GLY A 447 -35.46 0.32 -33.93
C GLY A 447 -36.10 0.37 -32.53
N ASP A 448 -37.44 0.36 -32.45
CA ASP A 448 -38.23 0.39 -31.20
C ASP A 448 -38.39 -1.00 -30.51
N PHE A 449 -37.58 -2.00 -30.85
CA PHE A 449 -37.69 -3.34 -30.26
C PHE A 449 -36.92 -3.46 -28.92
N ASP A 450 -37.29 -4.47 -28.13
CA ASP A 450 -36.66 -4.76 -26.83
C ASP A 450 -35.15 -4.96 -26.97
N ILE A 451 -34.39 -4.33 -26.08
CA ILE A 451 -32.94 -4.42 -25.99
C ILE A 451 -32.56 -5.84 -25.55
N GLN A 452 -31.77 -6.56 -26.35
CA GLN A 452 -31.26 -7.89 -26.01
C GLN A 452 -29.79 -7.84 -25.63
N THR A 453 -29.42 -8.53 -24.55
CA THR A 453 -28.00 -8.74 -24.22
C THR A 453 -27.42 -9.85 -25.09
N VAL A 454 -26.31 -9.56 -25.77
CA VAL A 454 -25.65 -10.46 -26.71
C VAL A 454 -24.17 -10.62 -26.41
N ASN A 455 -23.61 -11.75 -26.80
CA ASN A 455 -22.17 -12.01 -26.76
C ASN A 455 -21.52 -11.45 -28.05
N LEU A 456 -20.34 -10.84 -27.95
CA LEU A 456 -19.60 -10.29 -29.10
C LEU A 456 -19.21 -11.32 -30.16
N THR A 457 -19.23 -12.60 -29.82
CA THR A 457 -19.02 -13.72 -30.76
C THR A 457 -20.24 -14.03 -31.62
N GLN A 458 -21.41 -13.48 -31.28
CA GLN A 458 -22.65 -13.75 -32.00
C GLN A 458 -22.71 -12.95 -33.31
N ASN A 459 -23.22 -13.59 -34.37
CA ASN A 459 -23.51 -12.89 -35.62
C ASN A 459 -24.67 -11.91 -35.44
N VAL A 460 -24.43 -10.63 -35.67
CA VAL A 460 -25.44 -9.58 -35.56
C VAL A 460 -26.24 -9.52 -36.85
N ILE A 461 -27.55 -9.70 -36.73
CA ILE A 461 -28.44 -9.72 -37.88
C ILE A 461 -29.03 -8.33 -38.10
N VAL A 462 -28.85 -7.79 -39.30
CA VAL A 462 -29.32 -6.45 -39.69
C VAL A 462 -30.49 -6.59 -40.66
N THR A 463 -31.55 -5.80 -40.46
CA THR A 463 -32.70 -5.75 -41.37
C THR A 463 -32.60 -4.49 -42.22
N MET A 464 -32.72 -4.61 -43.55
CA MET A 464 -32.73 -3.43 -44.44
C MET A 464 -33.92 -2.53 -44.10
N GLY A 465 -33.74 -1.20 -44.15
CA GLY A 465 -34.81 -0.24 -43.85
C GLY A 465 -35.15 -0.09 -42.36
N ALA A 466 -34.55 -0.88 -41.47
CA ALA A 466 -34.58 -0.64 -40.02
C ALA A 466 -33.21 -0.16 -39.54
N THR A 467 -33.22 0.80 -38.62
CA THR A 467 -32.00 1.21 -37.93
C THR A 467 -31.59 0.17 -36.91
N LYS A 468 -30.39 -0.38 -37.05
CA LYS A 468 -29.74 -1.24 -36.06
C LYS A 468 -29.01 -0.39 -35.04
N PHE A 469 -29.21 -0.67 -33.75
CA PHE A 469 -28.41 -0.14 -32.65
C PHE A 469 -27.64 -1.29 -32.01
N TYR A 470 -26.32 -1.22 -32.03
CA TYR A 470 -25.45 -2.20 -31.40
C TYR A 470 -24.50 -1.50 -30.44
N THR A 471 -24.62 -1.79 -29.15
CA THR A 471 -23.79 -1.15 -28.12
C THR A 471 -22.80 -2.15 -27.56
N VAL A 472 -21.51 -1.85 -27.72
CA VAL A 472 -20.44 -2.58 -27.04
C VAL A 472 -20.21 -1.96 -25.68
N HIS A 473 -20.00 -2.82 -24.68
CA HIS A 473 -19.58 -2.40 -23.35
C HIS A 473 -18.16 -2.88 -23.12
N ALA A 474 -17.34 -2.07 -22.46
CA ALA A 474 -16.04 -2.47 -21.99
C ALA A 474 -15.81 -1.97 -20.57
N TYR A 475 -14.96 -2.67 -19.84
CA TYR A 475 -14.63 -2.35 -18.47
C TYR A 475 -13.20 -2.72 -18.14
N ASP A 476 -12.63 -1.96 -17.22
CA ASP A 476 -11.37 -2.27 -16.56
C ASP A 476 -11.60 -2.80 -15.14
N MET A 477 -10.71 -3.69 -14.69
CA MET A 477 -10.65 -4.09 -13.28
C MET A 477 -9.97 -3.00 -12.44
N ASN A 478 -9.08 -2.22 -13.04
CA ASN A 478 -8.46 -1.07 -12.41
C ASN A 478 -9.41 0.13 -12.45
N CYS A 479 -10.10 0.37 -11.32
CA CYS A 479 -11.06 1.47 -11.21
C CYS A 479 -10.45 2.88 -11.37
N LEU A 480 -9.12 3.01 -11.31
CA LEU A 480 -8.40 4.28 -11.47
C LEU A 480 -8.04 4.56 -12.93
N ASP A 481 -8.33 3.63 -13.82
CA ASP A 481 -7.99 3.73 -15.23
C ASP A 481 -9.07 4.42 -16.06
N ASP A 482 -8.61 5.06 -17.14
CA ASP A 482 -9.42 5.71 -18.15
C ASP A 482 -9.38 4.86 -19.43
N ILE A 483 -10.48 4.17 -19.72
CA ILE A 483 -10.57 3.38 -20.95
C ILE A 483 -11.13 4.20 -22.11
N GLN A 484 -10.88 3.76 -23.34
CA GLN A 484 -11.42 4.31 -24.57
C GLN A 484 -11.87 3.17 -25.49
N ILE A 485 -13.01 3.34 -26.15
CA ILE A 485 -13.50 2.39 -27.16
C ILE A 485 -13.40 3.04 -28.53
N ASN A 486 -12.51 2.52 -29.37
CA ASN A 486 -12.29 2.93 -30.76
C ASN A 486 -12.84 1.88 -31.73
N ILE A 487 -13.10 2.29 -32.97
CA ILE A 487 -13.51 1.39 -34.05
C ILE A 487 -12.33 1.30 -35.01
N ASP A 488 -11.72 0.12 -35.09
CA ASP A 488 -10.49 -0.16 -35.84
C ASP A 488 -10.76 -0.65 -37.27
N SER A 489 -12.02 -0.64 -37.69
CA SER A 489 -12.46 -1.06 -39.03
C SER A 489 -13.27 0.04 -39.71
N PRO A 490 -13.21 0.17 -41.05
CA PRO A 490 -14.09 1.07 -41.78
C PRO A 490 -15.56 0.69 -41.57
N LEU A 491 -16.40 1.67 -41.23
CA LEU A 491 -17.83 1.46 -41.10
C LEU A 491 -18.49 1.24 -42.47
N PRO A 492 -19.44 0.30 -42.60
CA PRO A 492 -20.17 0.10 -43.84
C PRO A 492 -21.05 1.33 -44.17
N PRO A 493 -21.42 1.54 -45.44
CA PRO A 493 -22.29 2.65 -45.82
C PRO A 493 -23.62 2.67 -45.04
N GLY A 494 -23.99 3.86 -44.56
CA GLY A 494 -25.16 4.07 -43.71
C GLY A 494 -24.94 3.73 -42.23
N ALA A 495 -23.75 3.23 -41.85
CA ALA A 495 -23.37 3.08 -40.44
C ALA A 495 -22.65 4.32 -39.92
N SER A 496 -22.87 4.62 -38.66
CA SER A 496 -22.23 5.68 -37.91
C SER A 496 -21.99 5.21 -36.48
N ALA A 497 -20.98 5.76 -35.82
CA ALA A 497 -20.66 5.44 -34.44
C ALA A 497 -20.90 6.66 -33.56
N GLY A 498 -21.63 6.47 -32.47
CA GLY A 498 -21.79 7.48 -31.44
C GLY A 498 -20.50 7.73 -30.67
N GLU A 499 -20.53 8.75 -29.82
CA GLU A 499 -19.52 8.96 -28.80
C GLU A 499 -19.59 7.85 -27.73
N SER A 500 -18.47 7.59 -27.06
CA SER A 500 -18.48 6.67 -25.93
C SER A 500 -19.17 7.31 -24.74
N THR A 501 -20.06 6.57 -24.09
CA THR A 501 -20.79 7.01 -22.90
C THR A 501 -20.34 6.21 -21.69
N ARG A 502 -20.32 6.84 -20.51
CA ARG A 502 -19.93 6.18 -19.27
C ARG A 502 -21.08 5.36 -18.71
N VAL A 503 -20.79 4.13 -18.29
CA VAL A 503 -21.80 3.19 -17.78
C VAL A 503 -21.37 2.61 -16.44
N SER A 504 -22.30 2.00 -15.70
CA SER A 504 -21.96 1.35 -14.43
C SER A 504 -21.12 0.10 -14.68
N SER A 505 -20.00 -0.03 -13.97
CA SER A 505 -19.16 -1.23 -14.03
C SER A 505 -19.79 -2.39 -13.26
N ILE A 506 -19.59 -3.61 -13.77
CA ILE A 506 -19.96 -4.84 -13.07
C ILE A 506 -18.98 -5.20 -11.93
N TYR A 507 -17.80 -4.57 -11.89
CA TYR A 507 -16.77 -4.80 -10.87
C TYR A 507 -16.98 -3.97 -9.59
N GLY A 508 -18.07 -3.21 -9.51
CA GLY A 508 -18.46 -2.54 -8.27
C GLY A 508 -17.52 -1.42 -7.84
N CYS A 509 -16.89 -0.71 -8.77
CA CYS A 509 -16.19 0.53 -8.47
C CYS A 509 -17.21 1.58 -7.99
N GLN A 510 -17.41 1.67 -6.67
CA GLN A 510 -18.58 2.35 -6.10
C GLN A 510 -18.46 3.87 -6.02
N GLN A 511 -17.25 4.47 -6.10
CA GLN A 511 -17.09 5.90 -5.79
C GLN A 511 -16.00 6.64 -6.58
N GLN A 512 -16.25 7.01 -7.84
CA GLN A 512 -15.62 8.10 -8.63
C GLN A 512 -16.30 8.04 -10.02
N PRO A 513 -16.22 9.06 -10.91
CA PRO A 513 -16.92 8.97 -12.20
C PRO A 513 -16.47 7.69 -12.93
N ASN A 514 -17.42 6.99 -13.56
CA ASN A 514 -17.23 5.66 -14.16
C ASN A 514 -16.30 5.70 -15.39
N ASN A 515 -15.04 6.11 -15.23
CA ASN A 515 -14.10 6.26 -16.35
C ASN A 515 -13.58 4.90 -16.83
N HIS A 516 -13.53 3.93 -15.93
CA HIS A 516 -13.12 2.55 -16.18
C HIS A 516 -14.23 1.70 -16.82
N SER A 517 -15.39 2.27 -17.17
CA SER A 517 -16.43 1.54 -17.90
C SER A 517 -17.15 2.42 -18.92
N LEU A 518 -17.06 2.00 -20.17
CA LEU A 518 -17.62 2.71 -21.31
C LEU A 518 -18.55 1.82 -22.10
N ALA A 519 -19.50 2.46 -22.74
CA ALA A 519 -20.33 1.89 -23.78
C ALA A 519 -20.17 2.71 -25.05
N ARG A 520 -20.19 2.06 -26.21
CA ARG A 520 -20.21 2.75 -27.50
C ARG A 520 -21.24 2.13 -28.41
N THR A 521 -22.16 2.95 -28.90
CA THR A 521 -23.25 2.50 -29.77
C THR A 521 -22.93 2.80 -31.23
N ILE A 522 -23.03 1.77 -32.07
CA ILE A 522 -23.10 1.90 -33.52
C ILE A 522 -24.56 1.95 -33.93
N GLN A 523 -24.87 2.89 -34.81
CA GLN A 523 -26.14 2.98 -35.49
C GLN A 523 -25.95 2.64 -36.96
N TRP A 524 -26.70 1.66 -37.50
CA TRP A 524 -26.63 1.29 -38.90
C TRP A 524 -28.00 1.20 -39.56
N LEU A 525 -28.25 2.08 -40.53
CA LEU A 525 -29.36 1.96 -41.47
C LEU A 525 -28.85 1.32 -42.76
N ALA A 526 -28.98 0.00 -42.88
CA ALA A 526 -28.51 -0.73 -44.06
C ALA A 526 -29.31 -0.32 -45.31
N PRO A 527 -28.63 0.07 -46.41
CA PRO A 527 -29.31 0.41 -47.65
C PRO A 527 -30.13 -0.77 -48.21
N TYR A 528 -31.20 -0.47 -48.95
CA TYR A 528 -32.14 -1.47 -49.47
C TYR A 528 -31.51 -2.50 -50.43
N ASN A 529 -30.35 -2.20 -51.01
CA ASN A 529 -29.61 -3.08 -51.91
C ASN A 529 -28.51 -3.90 -51.21
N TYR A 530 -28.46 -3.93 -49.87
CA TYR A 530 -27.42 -4.64 -49.10
C TYR A 530 -27.85 -6.05 -48.66
N GLY A 531 -28.96 -6.59 -49.17
CA GLY A 531 -29.45 -7.92 -48.77
C GLY A 531 -28.40 -9.02 -48.97
N GLY A 532 -27.98 -9.67 -47.88
CA GLY A 532 -26.94 -10.70 -47.88
C GLY A 532 -25.51 -10.17 -47.75
N TYR A 533 -25.32 -8.87 -47.61
CA TYR A 533 -24.03 -8.26 -47.29
C TYR A 533 -23.57 -8.69 -45.89
N SER A 534 -22.29 -9.05 -45.75
CA SER A 534 -21.66 -9.39 -44.48
C SER A 534 -20.41 -8.55 -44.30
N THR A 535 -20.20 -8.01 -43.10
CA THR A 535 -19.02 -7.22 -42.78
C THR A 535 -18.59 -7.45 -41.34
N LEU A 536 -17.29 -7.32 -41.09
CA LEU A 536 -16.71 -7.38 -39.76
C LEU A 536 -16.48 -5.95 -39.28
N ILE A 537 -17.04 -5.62 -38.12
CA ILE A 537 -16.73 -4.36 -37.43
C ILE A 537 -15.88 -4.69 -36.21
N CYS A 538 -14.67 -4.15 -36.15
CA CYS A 538 -13.71 -4.36 -35.09
C CYS A 538 -13.70 -3.18 -34.13
N PHE A 539 -13.84 -3.49 -32.84
CA PHE A 539 -13.75 -2.55 -31.73
C PHE A 539 -12.42 -2.77 -31.04
N ALA A 540 -11.68 -1.69 -30.81
CA ALA A 540 -10.48 -1.69 -30.00
C ALA A 540 -10.81 -0.96 -28.69
N VAL A 541 -10.67 -1.65 -27.56
CA VAL A 541 -10.68 -0.99 -26.26
C VAL A 541 -9.23 -0.85 -25.79
N SER A 542 -8.85 0.35 -25.37
CA SER A 542 -7.54 0.62 -24.80
C SER A 542 -7.67 1.40 -23.51
N ASP A 543 -6.76 1.19 -22.58
CA ASP A 543 -6.66 1.93 -21.33
C ASP A 543 -5.63 3.06 -21.40
N ALA A 544 -5.44 3.77 -20.29
CA ALA A 544 -4.42 4.77 -20.16
C ALA A 544 -3.18 4.16 -19.53
N CYS A 545 -2.06 4.34 -20.22
CA CYS A 545 -0.76 4.03 -19.66
C CYS A 545 -0.54 4.88 -18.41
N GLY A 546 -0.66 4.25 -17.24
CA GLY A 546 -0.48 4.92 -15.95
C GLY A 546 0.86 5.66 -15.87
N GLY A 547 1.08 6.42 -14.79
CA GLY A 547 2.36 7.09 -14.60
C GLY A 547 3.53 6.14 -14.26
N CYS A 548 4.64 6.73 -13.82
CA CYS A 548 5.95 6.07 -13.71
C CYS A 548 6.42 5.43 -15.04
N ASN A 549 6.66 6.27 -16.05
CA ASN A 549 7.17 5.84 -17.36
C ASN A 549 6.30 4.79 -18.05
N CYS A 550 4.97 4.92 -17.97
CA CYS A 550 4.05 4.01 -18.67
C CYS A 550 4.12 2.57 -18.12
N ALA A 551 4.35 2.42 -16.81
CA ALA A 551 4.51 1.11 -16.19
C ALA A 551 3.21 0.27 -16.18
N GLY A 552 2.04 0.92 -16.27
CA GLY A 552 0.76 0.24 -16.55
C GLY A 552 0.68 -0.32 -17.97
N VAL A 553 1.53 0.17 -18.89
CA VAL A 553 1.47 -0.09 -20.35
C VAL A 553 0.14 0.41 -20.93
N VAL A 554 0.10 0.74 -22.22
CA VAL A 554 -1.20 0.89 -22.90
C VAL A 554 -1.57 -0.51 -23.33
N ASP A 555 -2.55 -1.11 -22.68
CA ASP A 555 -3.09 -2.35 -23.14
C ASP A 555 -4.23 -2.09 -24.12
N THR A 556 -4.32 -2.94 -25.13
CA THR A 556 -5.36 -2.82 -26.16
C THR A 556 -5.92 -4.19 -26.47
N GLN A 557 -7.24 -4.30 -26.39
CA GLN A 557 -7.98 -5.49 -26.76
C GLN A 557 -8.84 -5.20 -27.98
N VAL A 558 -8.74 -6.05 -29.00
CA VAL A 558 -9.54 -5.91 -30.23
C VAL A 558 -10.53 -7.06 -30.33
N GLN A 559 -11.81 -6.73 -30.51
CA GLN A 559 -12.88 -7.70 -30.74
C GLN A 559 -13.65 -7.32 -32.00
N CYS A 560 -13.75 -8.26 -32.94
CA CYS A 560 -14.53 -8.08 -34.16
C CYS A 560 -15.86 -8.81 -34.07
N VAL A 561 -16.92 -8.16 -34.56
CA VAL A 561 -18.28 -8.67 -34.60
C VAL A 561 -18.72 -8.77 -36.06
N ASN A 562 -19.24 -9.93 -36.46
CA ASN A 562 -19.80 -10.09 -37.80
C ASN A 562 -21.22 -9.55 -37.85
N PHE A 563 -21.48 -8.67 -38.80
CA PHE A 563 -22.82 -8.19 -39.09
C PHE A 563 -23.25 -8.73 -40.44
N THR A 564 -24.42 -9.37 -40.49
CA THR A 564 -25.02 -9.89 -41.72
C THR A 564 -26.38 -9.24 -41.96
N VAL A 565 -26.51 -8.58 -43.11
CA VAL A 565 -27.80 -8.03 -43.56
C VAL A 565 -28.65 -9.17 -44.12
N MET A 566 -29.85 -9.35 -43.60
CA MET A 566 -30.75 -10.41 -44.08
C MET A 566 -31.09 -10.23 -45.56
N LYS A 567 -31.01 -11.33 -46.31
CA LYS A 567 -31.51 -11.36 -47.68
C LYS A 567 -33.03 -11.22 -47.67
N CYS A 568 -33.54 -10.44 -48.61
CA CYS A 568 -34.97 -10.34 -48.89
C CYS A 568 -35.83 -9.99 -47.65
N LYS A 569 -35.32 -9.17 -46.73
CA LYS A 569 -36.11 -8.70 -45.60
C LYS A 569 -35.91 -7.21 -45.42
N PHE A 570 -36.99 -6.48 -45.62
CA PHE A 570 -37.04 -5.03 -45.52
C PHE A 570 -38.07 -4.62 -44.46
N SER A 571 -37.67 -3.75 -43.54
CA SER A 571 -38.56 -3.17 -42.55
C SER A 571 -39.19 -1.90 -43.11
N VAL A 572 -40.50 -1.80 -43.01
CA VAL A 572 -41.27 -0.65 -43.51
C VAL A 572 -41.68 0.20 -42.31
N SER A 573 -41.26 1.46 -42.32
CA SER A 573 -41.65 2.47 -41.32
C SER A 573 -43.12 2.87 -41.50
N VAL A 574 -43.71 3.44 -40.45
CA VAL A 574 -45.10 3.95 -40.46
C VAL A 574 -45.31 5.03 -41.52
N GLU A 575 -44.25 5.75 -41.88
CA GLU A 575 -44.30 6.85 -42.85
C GLU A 575 -44.07 6.41 -44.30
N HIS A 576 -43.66 5.16 -44.53
CA HIS A 576 -43.40 4.69 -45.90
C HIS A 576 -44.69 4.25 -46.58
N GLU A 577 -44.97 4.81 -47.75
CA GLU A 577 -46.06 4.34 -48.60
C GLU A 577 -45.66 3.10 -49.39
N ILE A 578 -46.62 2.21 -49.67
CA ILE A 578 -46.36 0.99 -50.46
C ILE A 578 -45.80 1.30 -51.86
N ASN A 579 -46.18 2.45 -52.43
CA ASN A 579 -45.64 2.93 -53.71
C ASN A 579 -44.16 3.28 -53.62
N GLU A 580 -43.70 3.87 -52.52
CA GLU A 580 -42.28 4.18 -52.31
C GLU A 580 -41.47 2.90 -52.20
N ILE A 581 -41.97 1.91 -51.46
CA ILE A 581 -41.33 0.59 -51.35
C ILE A 581 -41.26 -0.09 -52.72
N ALA A 582 -42.33 -0.06 -53.50
CA ALA A 582 -42.34 -0.60 -54.85
C ALA A 582 -41.30 0.11 -55.75
N HIS A 583 -41.19 1.43 -55.62
CA HIS A 583 -40.21 2.22 -56.37
C HIS A 583 -38.76 1.85 -56.02
N ILE A 584 -38.45 1.67 -54.73
CA ILE A 584 -37.12 1.25 -54.24
C ILE A 584 -36.65 -0.05 -54.93
N TYR A 585 -37.57 -1.00 -55.12
CA TYR A 585 -37.28 -2.28 -55.77
C TYR A 585 -37.54 -2.29 -57.28
N SER A 586 -37.79 -1.12 -57.89
CA SER A 586 -38.11 -0.99 -59.32
C SER A 586 -39.25 -1.93 -59.76
N THR A 587 -40.27 -2.10 -58.90
CA THR A 587 -41.44 -2.97 -59.11
C THR A 587 -42.73 -2.16 -58.98
N SER A 588 -43.88 -2.76 -59.31
CA SER A 588 -45.18 -2.14 -59.07
C SER A 588 -45.77 -2.58 -57.73
N TRP A 589 -46.57 -1.73 -57.08
CA TRP A 589 -47.21 -2.08 -55.80
C TRP A 589 -48.08 -3.35 -55.91
N LEU A 590 -48.70 -3.60 -57.08
CA LEU A 590 -49.43 -4.83 -57.39
C LEU A 590 -48.54 -6.08 -57.36
N GLN A 591 -47.27 -5.96 -57.73
CA GLN A 591 -46.29 -7.05 -57.64
C GLN A 591 -45.83 -7.24 -56.20
N VAL A 592 -45.61 -6.17 -55.43
CA VAL A 592 -45.29 -6.25 -53.99
C VAL A 592 -46.39 -6.98 -53.22
N GLU A 593 -47.65 -6.69 -53.52
CA GLU A 593 -48.82 -7.34 -52.91
C GLU A 593 -48.85 -8.85 -53.21
N ARG A 594 -48.57 -9.25 -54.46
CA ARG A 594 -48.47 -10.68 -54.84
C ARG A 594 -47.28 -11.40 -54.20
N VAL A 595 -46.21 -10.68 -53.88
CA VAL A 595 -44.96 -11.23 -53.33
C VAL A 595 -45.03 -11.46 -51.82
N THR A 596 -46.07 -10.98 -51.12
CA THR A 596 -46.30 -11.27 -49.70
C THR A 596 -46.46 -12.77 -49.37
N TYR A 597 -46.69 -13.62 -50.38
CA TYR A 597 -46.72 -15.08 -50.25
C TYR A 597 -45.38 -15.78 -50.48
N SER A 598 -44.33 -15.03 -50.82
CA SER A 598 -42.97 -15.58 -50.97
C SER A 598 -42.27 -15.59 -49.61
N PRO A 599 -41.52 -16.66 -49.24
CA PRO A 599 -40.73 -16.69 -48.01
C PRO A 599 -39.65 -15.59 -47.95
N CYS A 600 -39.43 -14.89 -49.07
CA CYS A 600 -38.51 -13.78 -49.23
C CYS A 600 -39.17 -12.39 -49.04
N PHE A 601 -40.39 -12.26 -48.55
CA PHE A 601 -40.99 -10.93 -48.33
C PHE A 601 -41.88 -10.93 -47.10
N VAL A 602 -41.29 -10.58 -45.95
CA VAL A 602 -42.03 -10.44 -44.68
C VAL A 602 -42.12 -8.96 -44.33
N LEU A 603 -43.27 -8.35 -44.61
CA LEU A 603 -43.61 -7.00 -44.15
C LEU A 603 -43.92 -7.06 -42.64
N ARG A 604 -42.92 -6.79 -41.81
CA ARG A 604 -43.14 -6.52 -40.38
C ARG A 604 -43.53 -5.05 -40.23
N SER A 605 -44.83 -4.76 -40.18
CA SER A 605 -45.34 -3.49 -39.65
C SER A 605 -46.30 -3.77 -38.49
N ARG A 606 -46.31 -2.91 -37.47
CA ARG A 606 -47.37 -2.94 -36.43
C ARG A 606 -48.76 -2.67 -37.04
N ILE A 607 -48.81 -2.15 -38.26
CA ILE A 607 -50.05 -1.85 -39.00
C ILE A 607 -50.68 -3.12 -39.57
N ALA A 608 -49.90 -4.15 -39.94
CA ALA A 608 -50.46 -5.41 -40.50
C ALA A 608 -51.42 -6.11 -39.51
N ALA A 609 -51.18 -6.00 -38.21
CA ALA A 609 -52.10 -6.51 -37.19
C ALA A 609 -53.37 -5.66 -37.02
N ARG A 610 -53.37 -4.39 -37.44
CA ARG A 610 -54.55 -3.49 -37.39
C ARG A 610 -55.34 -3.48 -38.69
N LEU A 611 -54.69 -3.69 -39.84
CA LEU A 611 -55.38 -3.79 -41.13
C LEU A 611 -56.12 -5.13 -41.28
N LEU A 612 -55.63 -6.22 -40.70
CA LEU A 612 -56.36 -7.50 -40.70
C LEU A 612 -57.65 -7.48 -39.85
N LEU A 613 -57.81 -6.48 -38.96
CA LEU A 613 -59.00 -6.29 -38.13
C LEU A 613 -60.03 -5.33 -38.74
N LEU A 614 -59.75 -4.72 -39.90
CA LEU A 614 -60.67 -3.82 -40.60
C LEU A 614 -61.22 -4.41 -41.91
N THR A 615 -60.83 -5.62 -42.27
CA THR A 615 -61.30 -6.32 -43.47
C THR A 615 -61.83 -7.74 -43.22
N THR A 616 -62.23 -8.06 -41.98
CA THR A 616 -63.05 -9.26 -41.67
C THR A 616 -64.37 -8.86 -41.05
#